data_AF-A0A9P9I720-F1
#
_entry.id   AF-A0A9P9I720-F1
#
_cell.length_a   1.000
_cell.length_b   1.000
_cell.length_c   1.000
_cell.angle_alpha   90.00
_cell.angle_beta   90.00
_cell.angle_gamma   90.00
#
_symmetry.space_group_name_H-M   'P 1'
#
loop_
_entity.id
_entity.type
_entity.pdbx_description
1 polymer ?
#
loop_
_entity_poly.entity_id
_entity_poly.type
_entity_poly.pdbx_seq_one_letter_code
_entity_poly.pdbx_strand_id
1 'polypeptide(L)'
;MVALLSPLLLLALMALSSLTKASPHSPDSLGLPSCSTRCIGGLLDEVFCDTAIQTCVCMSEQFQKDLTYCVMANCQIPEALLALNISHTACGSTVRDRSQTFIITTGILLALASIFVIMRFSYKHFARMEFRWDDWVVLATMVSATTVGILSIHDMGSDGLGRDVWTRTPENISSFAFHFYLLSIFYFLSTALIKEALVLFYIYIFPAQRTQRLLRVTAAFIAAHGLVFTLISIFQCRPIQYVWSQWAGASGGSCISINPVSWSSSVLSVVLDLWILAIPSWELRHLQLHWKKKVGVGVMFCAGTLVTVISILRFQSIVTFAKSPNITWDYFDISLWSMAEILVGVICTCLPVFRLLVVRLFPALSGSSHHSSRGCQHQYQSNGRFTNVLDRSHGTSIVASTRLPAGNSTSTSGQGILLQKTFEVQYGDGDEISLVYEMSDLSPACNARSLP
;
A
#
# COMPACT_ATOMS: atom_id res chain seq x y z
N MET A 1 -57.89 34.50 -29.94
CA MET A 1 -56.59 34.04 -29.41
C MET A 1 -55.90 35.11 -28.55
N VAL A 2 -56.64 35.85 -27.69
CA VAL A 2 -56.10 36.93 -26.82
C VAL A 2 -56.67 36.87 -25.38
N ALA A 3 -57.57 35.93 -25.05
CA ALA A 3 -58.27 35.92 -23.76
C ALA A 3 -57.74 34.93 -22.70
N LEU A 4 -56.62 34.23 -22.95
CA LEU A 4 -56.09 33.19 -22.04
C LEU A 4 -54.77 33.55 -21.33
N LEU A 5 -54.21 34.75 -21.57
CA LEU A 5 -52.92 35.17 -21.02
C LEU A 5 -53.03 35.99 -19.70
N SER A 6 -54.22 36.39 -19.30
CA SER A 6 -54.44 37.25 -18.11
C SER A 6 -54.33 36.54 -16.75
N PRO A 7 -54.82 35.30 -16.54
CA PRO A 7 -54.79 34.69 -15.20
C PRO A 7 -53.41 34.10 -14.82
N LEU A 8 -52.57 33.77 -15.80
CA LEU A 8 -51.20 33.24 -15.59
C LEU A 8 -50.21 34.34 -15.15
N LEU A 9 -50.40 35.58 -15.62
CA LEU A 9 -49.54 36.71 -15.25
C LEU A 9 -49.84 37.20 -13.82
N LEU A 10 -51.10 37.14 -13.39
CA LEU A 10 -51.53 37.47 -12.02
C LEU A 10 -51.11 36.41 -11.00
N LEU A 11 -51.12 35.12 -11.36
CA LEU A 11 -50.57 34.05 -10.52
C LEU A 11 -49.04 34.12 -10.41
N ALA A 12 -48.34 34.55 -11.45
CA ALA A 12 -46.89 34.78 -11.40
C ALA A 12 -46.54 35.98 -10.50
N LEU A 13 -47.32 37.06 -10.54
CA LEU A 13 -47.10 38.24 -9.70
C LEU A 13 -47.41 37.99 -8.21
N MET A 14 -48.42 37.16 -7.90
CA MET A 14 -48.73 36.74 -6.52
C MET A 14 -47.74 35.70 -5.96
N ALA A 15 -47.05 34.94 -6.83
CA ALA A 15 -45.98 34.02 -6.43
C ALA A 15 -44.66 34.75 -6.14
N LEU A 16 -44.42 35.91 -6.76
CA LEU A 16 -43.25 36.76 -6.52
C LEU A 16 -43.34 37.57 -5.22
N SER A 17 -44.54 37.79 -4.67
CA SER A 17 -44.73 38.44 -3.36
C SER A 17 -44.51 37.52 -2.14
N SER A 18 -44.30 36.22 -2.35
CA SER A 18 -44.10 35.24 -1.27
C SER A 18 -42.62 34.99 -0.92
N LEU A 19 -41.67 35.60 -1.63
CA LEU A 19 -40.23 35.37 -1.46
C LEU A 19 -39.45 36.55 -0.82
N THR A 20 -40.14 37.57 -0.32
CA THR A 20 -39.50 38.73 0.32
C THR A 20 -40.02 38.97 1.74
N LYS A 21 -39.78 38.00 2.62
CA LYS A 21 -39.64 38.26 4.07
C LYS A 21 -38.50 37.43 4.64
N ALA A 22 -37.28 37.70 4.19
CA ALA A 22 -36.11 37.53 5.05
C ALA A 22 -36.05 38.77 5.94
N SER A 23 -36.56 38.65 7.17
CA SER A 23 -36.43 39.67 8.21
C SER A 23 -34.94 39.87 8.52
N PRO A 24 -34.46 41.09 8.80
CA PRO A 24 -33.12 41.27 9.34
C PRO A 24 -33.11 40.70 10.77
N HIS A 25 -32.75 39.43 10.91
CA HIS A 25 -32.63 38.81 12.21
C HIS A 25 -31.36 39.33 12.89
N SER A 26 -31.55 40.10 13.96
CA SER A 26 -30.50 40.40 14.92
C SER A 26 -29.87 39.10 15.46
N PRO A 27 -28.54 39.06 15.68
CA PRO A 27 -27.79 37.85 16.05
C PRO A 27 -28.34 37.13 17.30
N ASP A 28 -29.01 37.87 18.19
CA ASP A 28 -29.60 37.32 19.43
C ASP A 28 -30.83 36.42 19.21
N SER A 29 -31.51 36.54 18.06
CA SER A 29 -32.72 35.76 17.75
C SER A 29 -32.45 34.37 17.18
N LEU A 30 -31.22 34.08 16.76
CA LEU A 30 -30.79 32.79 16.20
C LEU A 30 -30.18 31.84 17.25
N GLY A 31 -30.10 32.27 18.51
CA GLY A 31 -29.49 31.45 19.57
C GLY A 31 -27.98 31.28 19.43
N LEU A 32 -27.28 32.27 18.83
CA LEU A 32 -25.83 32.22 18.68
C LEU A 32 -25.11 32.34 20.04
N PRO A 33 -24.02 31.59 20.24
CA PRO A 33 -23.14 31.77 21.39
C PRO A 33 -22.55 33.19 21.46
N SER A 34 -22.38 33.73 22.67
CA SER A 34 -21.81 35.07 22.87
C SER A 34 -20.38 35.23 22.35
N CYS A 35 -19.63 34.13 22.20
CA CYS A 35 -18.29 34.17 21.62
C CYS A 35 -18.31 34.43 20.11
N SER A 36 -19.30 33.90 19.37
CA SER A 36 -19.36 34.00 17.92
C SER A 36 -19.93 35.34 17.46
N THR A 37 -20.78 35.98 18.27
CA THR A 37 -21.30 37.32 17.98
C THR A 37 -20.19 38.38 17.94
N ARG A 38 -19.11 38.22 18.72
CA ARG A 38 -17.92 39.08 18.64
C ARG A 38 -17.18 38.94 17.31
N CYS A 39 -17.02 37.71 16.82
CA CYS A 39 -16.39 37.44 15.53
C CYS A 39 -17.21 38.00 14.37
N ILE A 40 -18.53 37.79 14.39
CA ILE A 40 -19.44 38.29 13.37
C ILE A 40 -19.44 39.82 13.36
N GLY A 41 -19.57 40.46 14.53
CA GLY A 41 -19.55 41.92 14.65
C GLY A 41 -18.27 42.54 14.09
N GLY A 42 -17.11 42.02 14.48
CA GLY A 42 -15.82 42.56 14.01
C GLY A 42 -15.59 42.40 12.51
N LEU A 43 -16.11 41.34 11.87
CA LEU A 43 -15.97 41.12 10.44
C LEU A 43 -17.00 41.90 9.61
N LEU A 44 -18.16 42.24 10.19
CA LEU A 44 -19.18 43.04 9.51
C LEU A 44 -18.76 44.50 9.32
N ASP A 45 -17.92 45.03 10.21
CA ASP A 45 -17.38 46.39 10.09
C ASP A 45 -16.44 46.56 8.88
N GLU A 46 -15.86 45.45 8.38
CA GLU A 46 -14.99 45.47 7.19
C GLU A 46 -15.74 45.26 5.87
N VAL A 47 -17.00 44.80 5.90
CA VAL A 47 -17.76 44.46 4.69
C VAL A 47 -18.88 45.47 4.44
N PHE A 48 -18.73 46.30 3.41
CA PHE A 48 -19.76 47.23 2.96
C PHE A 48 -20.91 46.49 2.23
N CYS A 49 -21.97 46.11 2.96
CA CYS A 49 -23.21 45.59 2.38
C CYS A 49 -24.38 46.56 2.60
N ASP A 50 -24.84 47.25 1.56
CA ASP A 50 -25.80 48.37 1.68
C ASP A 50 -27.27 47.96 1.92
N THR A 51 -27.78 46.89 1.29
CA THR A 51 -29.23 46.57 1.35
C THR A 51 -29.59 45.09 1.39
N ALA A 52 -28.62 44.19 1.18
CA ALA A 52 -28.83 42.74 1.22
C ALA A 52 -27.74 42.07 2.05
N ILE A 53 -27.63 42.48 3.33
CA ILE A 53 -26.57 42.06 4.25
C ILE A 53 -26.42 40.54 4.26
N GLN A 54 -27.53 39.78 4.35
CA GLN A 54 -27.47 38.32 4.37
C GLN A 54 -26.89 37.73 3.07
N THR A 55 -27.39 38.11 1.89
CA THR A 55 -26.89 37.55 0.63
C THR A 55 -25.46 38.00 0.32
N CYS A 56 -25.12 39.26 0.62
CA CYS A 56 -23.78 39.82 0.46
C CYS A 56 -22.75 39.08 1.34
N VAL A 57 -23.06 38.86 2.62
CA VAL A 57 -22.23 38.13 3.57
C VAL A 57 -22.11 36.64 3.20
N CYS A 58 -23.20 36.02 2.74
CA CYS A 58 -23.20 34.63 2.34
C CYS A 58 -22.50 34.37 0.99
N MET A 59 -22.40 35.37 0.12
CA MET A 59 -21.68 35.27 -1.16
C MET A 59 -20.17 35.53 -1.03
N SER A 60 -19.72 36.16 0.05
CA SER A 60 -18.29 36.42 0.28
C SER A 60 -17.59 35.19 0.86
N GLU A 61 -16.80 34.49 0.03
CA GLU A 61 -15.99 33.35 0.48
C GLU A 61 -14.95 33.77 1.54
N GLN A 62 -14.40 34.98 1.41
CA GLN A 62 -13.40 35.51 2.33
C GLN A 62 -14.00 35.72 3.72
N PHE A 63 -15.20 36.31 3.80
CA PHE A 63 -15.90 36.50 5.07
C PHE A 63 -16.17 35.15 5.76
N GLN A 64 -16.65 34.14 5.01
CA GLN A 64 -16.94 32.81 5.58
C GLN A 64 -15.67 32.13 6.13
N LYS A 65 -14.53 32.28 5.44
CA LYS A 65 -13.24 31.78 5.92
C LYS A 65 -12.79 32.49 7.17
N ASP A 66 -12.79 33.82 7.18
CA ASP A 66 -12.33 34.62 8.31
C ASP A 66 -13.23 34.43 9.53
N LEU A 67 -14.54 34.29 9.32
CA LEU A 67 -15.50 33.92 10.36
C LEU A 67 -15.15 32.54 10.95
N THR A 68 -14.91 31.55 10.10
CA THR A 68 -14.54 30.21 10.54
C THR A 68 -13.24 30.23 11.36
N TYR A 69 -12.22 30.97 10.91
CA TYR A 69 -10.96 31.11 11.65
C TYR A 69 -11.14 31.82 12.99
N CYS A 70 -11.90 32.92 13.03
CA CYS A 70 -12.15 33.66 14.26
C CYS A 70 -12.92 32.81 15.28
N VAL A 71 -13.98 32.14 14.84
CA VAL A 71 -14.83 31.32 15.70
C VAL A 71 -14.06 30.10 16.25
N MET A 72 -13.29 29.40 15.40
CA MET A 72 -12.45 28.28 15.85
C MET A 72 -11.31 28.69 16.78
N ALA A 73 -10.85 29.94 16.71
CA ALA A 73 -9.78 30.45 17.58
C ALA A 73 -10.28 30.97 18.94
N ASN A 74 -11.50 31.53 18.98
CA ASN A 74 -11.99 32.28 20.15
C ASN A 74 -13.17 31.61 20.89
N CYS A 75 -13.83 30.61 20.29
CA CYS A 75 -14.92 29.86 20.90
C CYS A 75 -14.47 28.46 21.33
N GLN A 76 -15.17 27.84 22.29
CA GLN A 76 -15.06 26.40 22.49
C GLN A 76 -15.59 25.66 21.25
N ILE A 77 -15.00 24.49 20.93
CA ILE A 77 -15.35 23.75 19.70
C ILE A 77 -16.85 23.44 19.58
N PRO A 78 -17.59 23.02 20.63
CA PRO A 78 -19.03 22.79 20.51
C PRO A 78 -19.82 24.06 20.13
N GLU A 79 -19.48 25.19 20.74
CA GLU A 79 -20.09 26.50 20.44
C GLU A 79 -19.70 26.98 19.04
N ALA A 80 -18.45 26.76 18.65
CA ALA A 80 -17.93 27.08 17.33
C ALA A 80 -18.69 26.32 16.23
N LEU A 81 -18.87 25.01 16.40
CA LEU A 81 -19.59 24.16 15.46
C LEU A 81 -21.07 24.52 15.38
N LEU A 82 -21.70 24.85 16.52
CA LEU A 82 -23.08 25.34 16.55
C LEU A 82 -23.21 26.65 15.75
N ALA A 83 -22.31 27.61 15.99
CA ALA A 83 -22.30 28.88 15.29
C ALA A 83 -22.09 28.71 13.78
N LEU A 84 -21.18 27.80 13.37
CA LEU A 84 -20.95 27.47 11.98
C LEU A 84 -22.16 26.79 11.33
N ASN A 85 -22.82 25.86 12.05
CA ASN A 85 -24.02 25.19 11.55
C ASN A 85 -25.13 26.22 11.27
N ILE A 86 -25.41 27.08 12.24
CA ILE A 86 -26.42 28.14 12.10
C ILE A 86 -26.06 29.10 10.95
N SER A 87 -24.80 29.52 10.86
CA SER A 87 -24.35 30.45 9.82
C SER A 87 -24.45 29.84 8.41
N HIS A 88 -23.96 28.61 8.23
CA HIS A 88 -24.01 27.93 6.94
C HIS A 88 -25.43 27.57 6.51
N THR A 89 -26.30 27.17 7.45
CA THR A 89 -27.72 26.91 7.17
C THR A 89 -28.48 28.17 6.82
N ALA A 90 -28.23 29.29 7.51
CA ALA A 90 -28.81 30.60 7.19
C ALA A 90 -28.37 31.10 5.80
N CYS A 91 -27.16 30.75 5.36
CA CYS A 91 -26.66 31.05 4.02
C CYS A 91 -27.14 30.07 2.94
N GLY A 92 -27.86 29.01 3.29
CA GLY A 92 -28.26 27.97 2.32
C GLY A 92 -27.07 27.26 1.67
N SER A 93 -25.94 27.16 2.37
CA SER A 93 -24.73 26.49 1.86
C SER A 93 -25.04 25.04 1.51
N THR A 94 -24.62 24.58 0.33
CA THR A 94 -24.80 23.17 -0.06
C THR A 94 -23.93 22.27 0.80
N VAL A 95 -24.52 21.23 1.39
CA VAL A 95 -23.77 20.22 2.14
C VAL A 95 -22.93 19.42 1.16
N ARG A 96 -21.60 19.48 1.32
CA ARG A 96 -20.69 18.74 0.45
C ARG A 96 -20.60 17.29 0.94
N ASP A 97 -20.67 16.35 0.00
CA ASP A 97 -20.53 14.92 0.28
C ASP A 97 -19.68 14.24 -0.79
N ARG A 98 -18.51 13.72 -0.38
CA ARG A 98 -17.63 12.90 -1.21
C ARG A 98 -17.48 11.45 -0.71
N SER A 99 -18.30 11.03 0.25
CA SER A 99 -18.23 9.69 0.86
C SER A 99 -18.35 8.55 -0.16
N GLN A 100 -19.23 8.69 -1.15
CA GLN A 100 -19.41 7.67 -2.21
C GLN A 100 -18.13 7.43 -3.01
N THR A 101 -17.38 8.48 -3.33
CA THR A 101 -16.10 8.37 -4.04
C THR A 101 -15.09 7.57 -3.21
N PHE A 102 -15.07 7.75 -1.88
CA PHE A 102 -14.21 6.97 -0.98
C PHE A 102 -14.60 5.50 -0.97
N ILE A 103 -15.89 5.19 -0.83
CA ILE A 103 -16.40 3.82 -0.76
C ILE A 103 -16.07 3.06 -2.05
N ILE A 104 -16.37 3.66 -3.20
CA ILE A 104 -16.12 3.04 -4.51
C ILE A 104 -14.61 2.81 -4.71
N THR A 105 -13.78 3.83 -4.46
CA THR A 105 -12.34 3.74 -4.71
C THR A 105 -11.67 2.72 -3.78
N THR A 106 -11.98 2.78 -2.48
CA THR A 106 -11.45 1.84 -1.48
C THR A 106 -11.94 0.42 -1.75
N GLY A 107 -13.21 0.24 -2.12
CA GLY A 107 -13.77 -1.06 -2.45
C GLY A 107 -13.10 -1.71 -3.67
N ILE A 108 -12.84 -0.93 -4.73
CA ILE A 108 -12.13 -1.41 -5.93
C ILE A 108 -10.70 -1.82 -5.59
N LEU A 109 -9.96 -0.97 -4.86
CA LEU A 109 -8.58 -1.28 -4.48
C LEU A 109 -8.50 -2.52 -3.58
N LEU A 110 -9.44 -2.68 -2.65
CA LEU A 110 -9.49 -3.82 -1.75
C LEU A 110 -9.79 -5.11 -2.51
N ALA A 111 -10.73 -5.07 -3.45
CA ALA A 111 -11.04 -6.20 -4.33
C ALA A 111 -9.83 -6.59 -5.18
N LEU A 112 -9.14 -5.63 -5.79
CA LEU A 112 -7.93 -5.88 -6.57
C LEU A 112 -6.81 -6.49 -5.71
N ALA A 113 -6.50 -5.90 -4.55
CA ALA A 113 -5.50 -6.43 -3.65
C ALA A 113 -5.84 -7.86 -3.19
N SER A 114 -7.10 -8.12 -2.86
CA SER A 114 -7.59 -9.46 -2.49
C SER A 114 -7.36 -10.48 -3.59
N ILE A 115 -7.67 -10.15 -4.85
CA ILE A 115 -7.43 -11.02 -6.01
C ILE A 115 -5.94 -11.37 -6.13
N PHE A 116 -5.06 -10.37 -6.01
CA PHE A 116 -3.61 -10.59 -6.09
C PHE A 116 -3.08 -11.47 -4.96
N VAL A 117 -3.58 -11.29 -3.73
CA VAL A 117 -3.20 -12.12 -2.58
C VAL A 117 -3.71 -13.55 -2.76
N ILE A 118 -4.99 -13.75 -3.12
CA ILE A 118 -5.55 -15.08 -3.37
C ILE A 118 -4.74 -15.78 -4.47
N MET A 119 -4.49 -15.09 -5.58
CA MET A 119 -3.69 -15.62 -6.68
C MET A 119 -2.26 -16.00 -6.22
N ARG A 120 -1.61 -15.19 -5.38
CA ARG A 120 -0.29 -15.51 -4.80
C ARG A 120 -0.35 -16.85 -4.07
N PHE A 121 -1.26 -16.99 -3.10
CA PHE A 121 -1.37 -18.19 -2.28
C PHE A 121 -1.79 -19.43 -3.09
N SER A 122 -2.79 -19.30 -3.98
CA SER A 122 -3.21 -20.37 -4.87
C SER A 122 -2.07 -20.85 -5.75
N TYR A 123 -1.32 -19.94 -6.37
CA TYR A 123 -0.19 -20.32 -7.22
C TYR A 123 0.89 -21.07 -6.43
N LYS A 124 1.27 -20.58 -5.24
CA LYS A 124 2.26 -21.27 -4.40
C LYS A 124 1.80 -22.65 -3.98
N HIS A 125 0.52 -22.79 -3.63
CA HIS A 125 -0.09 -24.07 -3.28
C HIS A 125 -0.07 -25.05 -4.45
N PHE A 126 -0.53 -24.65 -5.64
CA PHE A 126 -0.55 -25.50 -6.84
C PHE A 126 0.86 -25.86 -7.33
N ALA A 127 1.80 -24.93 -7.23
CA ALA A 127 3.20 -25.16 -7.60
C ALA A 127 4.00 -25.94 -6.53
N ARG A 128 3.36 -26.35 -5.42
CA ARG A 128 4.01 -27.01 -4.27
C ARG A 128 5.22 -26.26 -3.73
N MET A 129 5.16 -24.94 -3.76
CA MET A 129 6.21 -24.08 -3.19
C MET A 129 5.96 -23.88 -1.70
N GLU A 130 7.04 -23.84 -0.92
CA GLU A 130 6.96 -23.58 0.52
C GLU A 130 6.42 -22.18 0.82
N PHE A 131 5.55 -22.09 1.84
CA PHE A 131 5.10 -20.83 2.40
C PHE A 131 6.20 -20.23 3.27
N ARG A 132 6.45 -18.95 3.06
CA ARG A 132 7.58 -18.23 3.67
C ARG A 132 7.06 -17.14 4.58
N TRP A 133 7.94 -16.60 5.41
CA TRP A 133 7.61 -15.47 6.29
C TRP A 133 7.05 -14.27 5.52
N ASP A 134 7.53 -13.98 4.32
CA ASP A 134 7.00 -12.91 3.48
C ASP A 134 5.50 -13.10 3.13
N ASP A 135 5.05 -14.33 2.89
CA ASP A 135 3.64 -14.59 2.59
C ASP A 135 2.74 -14.33 3.80
N TRP A 136 3.17 -14.77 4.98
CA TRP A 136 2.43 -14.56 6.22
C TRP A 136 2.32 -13.08 6.58
N VAL A 137 3.38 -12.30 6.36
CA VAL A 137 3.37 -10.85 6.58
C VAL A 137 2.45 -10.15 5.58
N VAL A 138 2.43 -10.58 4.30
CA VAL A 138 1.45 -10.07 3.31
C VAL A 138 0.02 -10.39 3.72
N LEU A 139 -0.24 -11.60 4.20
CA LEU A 139 -1.58 -11.99 4.68
C LEU A 139 -2.00 -11.16 5.90
N ALA A 140 -1.11 -10.97 6.88
CA ALA A 140 -1.35 -10.13 8.05
C ALA A 140 -1.65 -8.68 7.65
N THR A 141 -0.90 -8.14 6.67
CA THR A 141 -1.14 -6.81 6.10
C THR A 141 -2.51 -6.74 5.45
N MET A 142 -2.89 -7.75 4.67
CA MET A 142 -4.19 -7.80 3.99
C MET A 142 -5.36 -7.85 4.99
N VAL A 143 -5.24 -8.63 6.06
CA VAL A 143 -6.24 -8.67 7.13
C VAL A 143 -6.37 -7.30 7.78
N SER A 144 -5.25 -6.68 8.16
CA SER A 144 -5.22 -5.32 8.73
C SER A 144 -5.84 -4.28 7.77
N ALA A 145 -5.46 -4.29 6.49
CA ALA A 145 -5.99 -3.39 5.48
C ALA A 145 -7.51 -3.57 5.26
N THR A 146 -8.00 -4.81 5.34
CA THR A 146 -9.44 -5.12 5.27
C THR A 146 -10.17 -4.54 6.48
N THR A 147 -9.63 -4.71 7.68
CA THR A 147 -10.19 -4.10 8.89
C THR A 147 -10.26 -2.58 8.78
N VAL A 148 -9.18 -1.93 8.34
CA VAL A 148 -9.15 -0.47 8.09
C VAL A 148 -10.20 -0.07 7.06
N GLY A 149 -10.32 -0.81 5.96
CA GLY A 149 -11.32 -0.55 4.92
C GLY A 149 -12.75 -0.64 5.44
N ILE A 150 -13.07 -1.67 6.22
CA ILE A 150 -14.41 -1.86 6.81
C ILE A 150 -14.73 -0.71 7.79
N LEU A 151 -13.83 -0.42 8.74
CA LEU A 151 -14.01 0.65 9.71
C LEU A 151 -14.15 2.03 9.04
N SER A 152 -13.40 2.27 7.96
CA SER A 152 -13.46 3.53 7.23
C SER A 152 -14.76 3.70 6.44
N ILE A 153 -15.24 2.63 5.80
CA ILE A 153 -16.45 2.64 4.96
C ILE A 153 -17.71 2.68 5.82
N HIS A 154 -17.81 1.82 6.82
CA HIS A 154 -19.01 1.65 7.62
C HIS A 154 -19.09 2.71 8.72
N ASP A 155 -18.09 2.75 9.59
CA ASP A 155 -18.16 3.55 10.81
C ASP A 155 -17.84 5.02 10.50
N MET A 156 -16.65 5.32 9.97
CA MET A 156 -16.29 6.72 9.64
C MET A 156 -17.13 7.31 8.50
N GLY A 157 -17.58 6.49 7.54
CA GLY A 157 -18.49 6.92 6.49
C GLY A 157 -19.83 7.42 7.06
N SER A 158 -20.36 6.73 8.08
CA SER A 158 -21.57 7.15 8.79
C SER A 158 -21.33 8.39 9.66
N ASP A 159 -20.16 8.47 10.31
CA ASP A 159 -19.79 9.54 11.23
C ASP A 159 -19.43 10.86 10.54
N GLY A 160 -19.17 10.87 9.23
CA GLY A 160 -19.02 12.10 8.44
C GLY A 160 -17.76 12.21 7.58
N LEU A 161 -17.06 11.12 7.29
CA LEU A 161 -15.90 11.13 6.38
C LEU A 161 -16.27 11.73 5.01
N GLY A 162 -15.55 12.79 4.61
CA GLY A 162 -15.82 13.49 3.36
C GLY A 162 -17.08 14.35 3.37
N ARG A 163 -17.55 14.76 4.55
CA ARG A 163 -18.66 15.69 4.76
C ARG A 163 -18.24 16.82 5.71
N ASP A 164 -18.91 17.95 5.61
CA ASP A 164 -18.59 19.12 6.43
C ASP A 164 -18.85 18.90 7.93
N VAL A 165 -17.89 19.26 8.78
CA VAL A 165 -17.92 18.97 10.24
C VAL A 165 -19.08 19.65 10.94
N TRP A 166 -19.47 20.84 10.50
CA TRP A 166 -20.58 21.61 11.08
C TRP A 166 -21.94 20.92 10.90
N THR A 167 -22.05 19.93 10.01
CA THR A 167 -23.29 19.15 9.82
C THR A 167 -23.45 18.00 10.81
N ARG A 168 -22.46 17.76 11.69
CA ARG A 168 -22.40 16.57 12.54
C ARG A 168 -22.83 16.86 13.97
N THR A 169 -23.46 15.86 14.59
CA THR A 169 -23.80 15.92 16.01
C THR A 169 -22.56 15.65 16.88
N PRO A 170 -22.56 16.11 18.14
CA PRO A 170 -21.51 15.82 19.12
C PRO A 170 -21.11 14.34 19.22
N GLU A 171 -22.09 13.44 19.17
CA GLU A 171 -21.87 12.00 19.28
C GLU A 171 -21.08 11.48 18.08
N ASN A 172 -21.48 11.90 16.87
CA ASN A 172 -20.81 11.52 15.62
C ASN A 172 -19.37 12.04 15.57
N ILE A 173 -19.10 13.24 16.11
CA ILE A 173 -17.74 13.80 16.17
C ILE A 173 -16.85 12.97 17.12
N SER A 174 -17.39 12.57 18.27
CA SER A 174 -16.66 11.72 19.21
C SER A 174 -16.38 10.34 18.63
N SER A 175 -17.36 9.75 17.95
CA SER A 175 -17.21 8.48 17.23
C SER A 175 -16.16 8.61 16.11
N PHE A 176 -16.23 9.66 15.30
CA PHE A 176 -15.24 9.95 14.26
C PHE A 176 -13.82 10.06 14.82
N ALA A 177 -13.63 10.77 15.93
CA ALA A 177 -12.33 10.92 16.58
C ALA A 177 -11.79 9.58 17.12
N PHE A 178 -12.66 8.73 17.65
CA PHE A 178 -12.30 7.38 18.09
C PHE A 178 -11.89 6.48 16.92
N HIS A 179 -12.65 6.48 15.83
CA HIS A 179 -12.31 5.72 14.62
C HIS A 179 -11.01 6.24 13.98
N PHE A 180 -10.82 7.56 13.90
CA PHE A 180 -9.57 8.18 13.44
C PHE A 180 -8.35 7.67 14.25
N TYR A 181 -8.50 7.55 15.57
CA TYR A 181 -7.46 7.00 16.45
C TYR A 181 -7.13 5.54 16.11
N LEU A 182 -8.15 4.68 15.96
CA LEU A 182 -7.95 3.28 15.60
C LEU A 182 -7.28 3.14 14.22
N LEU A 183 -7.77 3.86 13.21
CA LEU A 183 -7.21 3.81 11.86
C LEU A 183 -5.75 4.27 11.82
N SER A 184 -5.38 5.26 12.64
CA SER A 184 -3.99 5.72 12.74
C SER A 184 -3.05 4.61 13.22
N ILE A 185 -3.47 3.82 14.22
CA ILE A 185 -2.69 2.68 14.73
C ILE A 185 -2.53 1.61 13.66
N PHE A 186 -3.63 1.20 13.03
CA PHE A 186 -3.59 0.19 11.98
C PHE A 186 -2.82 0.65 10.74
N TYR A 187 -2.83 1.95 10.44
CA TYR A 187 -2.04 2.51 9.36
C TYR A 187 -0.54 2.32 9.62
N PHE A 188 -0.02 2.73 10.77
CA PHE A 188 1.42 2.58 11.08
C PHE A 188 1.84 1.11 11.08
N LEU A 189 0.99 0.23 11.60
CA LEU A 189 1.24 -1.21 11.57
C LEU A 189 1.27 -1.75 10.13
N SER A 190 0.25 -1.44 9.32
CA SER A 190 0.13 -1.96 7.95
C SER A 190 1.27 -1.47 7.04
N THR A 191 1.65 -0.20 7.16
CA THR A 191 2.75 0.40 6.40
C THR A 191 4.10 -0.19 6.80
N ALA A 192 4.29 -0.56 8.06
CA ALA A 192 5.50 -1.29 8.47
C ALA A 192 5.51 -2.72 7.94
N LEU A 193 4.40 -3.45 8.08
CA LEU A 193 4.29 -4.85 7.63
C LEU A 193 4.49 -4.98 6.11
N ILE A 194 3.93 -4.06 5.31
CA ILE A 194 4.07 -4.17 3.85
C ILE A 194 5.52 -3.96 3.38
N LYS A 195 6.24 -3.03 4.00
CA LYS A 195 7.66 -2.79 3.71
C LYS A 195 8.51 -3.96 4.20
N GLU A 196 8.17 -4.52 5.35
CA GLU A 196 8.82 -5.72 5.87
C GLU A 196 8.66 -6.91 4.93
N ALA A 197 7.44 -7.17 4.43
CA ALA A 197 7.18 -8.19 3.42
C ALA A 197 8.04 -8.00 2.16
N LEU A 198 8.16 -6.75 1.68
CA LEU A 198 8.96 -6.44 0.49
C LEU A 198 10.46 -6.69 0.72
N VAL A 199 11.00 -6.29 1.88
CA VAL A 199 12.41 -6.50 2.23
C VAL A 199 12.72 -7.97 2.46
N LEU A 200 11.86 -8.71 3.16
CA LEU A 200 12.00 -10.17 3.34
C LEU A 200 12.03 -10.90 2.00
N PHE A 201 11.20 -10.46 1.06
CA PHE A 201 11.20 -10.96 -0.30
C PHE A 201 12.53 -10.65 -1.04
N TYR A 202 13.10 -9.44 -0.88
CA TYR A 202 14.40 -9.09 -1.46
C TYR A 202 15.57 -9.87 -0.85
N ILE A 203 15.56 -10.17 0.45
CA ILE A 203 16.62 -10.96 1.11
C ILE A 203 16.81 -12.32 0.42
N TYR A 204 15.72 -12.87 -0.10
CA TYR A 204 15.74 -14.15 -0.78
C TYR A 204 16.21 -14.09 -2.23
N ILE A 205 15.79 -13.07 -2.97
CA ILE A 205 16.15 -12.96 -4.39
C ILE A 205 17.64 -12.70 -4.55
N PHE A 206 18.22 -11.84 -3.70
CA PHE A 206 19.57 -11.35 -3.88
C PHE A 206 20.55 -12.12 -2.98
N PRO A 207 21.39 -13.02 -3.55
CA PRO A 207 22.33 -13.82 -2.77
C PRO A 207 23.59 -13.04 -2.36
N ALA A 208 23.82 -11.83 -2.90
CA ALA A 208 25.02 -11.05 -2.63
C ALA A 208 25.15 -10.67 -1.14
N GLN A 209 26.26 -11.05 -0.49
CA GLN A 209 26.40 -10.90 0.97
C GLN A 209 26.31 -9.45 1.46
N ARG A 210 26.85 -8.49 0.70
CA ARG A 210 26.75 -7.06 1.04
C ARG A 210 25.30 -6.59 1.02
N THR A 211 24.56 -6.97 -0.03
CA THR A 211 23.15 -6.65 -0.23
C THR A 211 22.27 -7.31 0.83
N GLN A 212 22.54 -8.56 1.20
CA GLN A 212 21.84 -9.22 2.30
C GLN A 212 22.06 -8.52 3.65
N ARG A 213 23.29 -8.07 3.96
CA ARG A 213 23.56 -7.32 5.18
C ARG A 213 22.76 -6.01 5.21
N LEU A 214 22.74 -5.27 4.11
CA LEU A 214 21.96 -4.03 3.98
C LEU A 214 20.46 -4.28 4.15
N LEU A 215 19.92 -5.34 3.54
CA LEU A 215 18.52 -5.70 3.64
C LEU A 215 18.11 -6.10 5.07
N ARG A 216 18.94 -6.88 5.78
CA ARG A 216 18.66 -7.24 7.19
C ARG A 216 18.69 -6.02 8.12
N VAL A 217 19.62 -5.09 7.90
CA VAL A 217 19.65 -3.81 8.64
C VAL A 217 18.41 -2.97 8.31
N THR A 218 18.00 -2.94 7.05
CA THR A 218 16.80 -2.23 6.60
C THR A 218 15.53 -2.81 7.23
N ALA A 219 15.39 -4.13 7.27
CA ALA A 219 14.30 -4.83 7.96
C ALA A 219 14.23 -4.46 9.45
N ALA A 220 15.37 -4.51 10.15
CA ALA A 220 15.43 -4.11 11.56
C ALA A 220 15.02 -2.64 11.77
N PHE A 221 15.40 -1.75 10.86
CA PHE A 221 15.00 -0.34 10.90
C PHE A 221 13.50 -0.15 10.64
N ILE A 222 12.92 -0.86 9.67
CA ILE A 222 11.48 -0.81 9.37
C ILE A 222 10.67 -1.31 10.56
N ALA A 223 11.09 -2.43 11.16
CA ALA A 223 10.45 -2.97 12.36
C ALA A 223 10.50 -1.97 13.53
N ALA A 224 11.66 -1.35 13.78
CA ALA A 224 11.80 -0.33 14.81
C ALA A 224 10.95 0.92 14.52
N HIS A 225 10.95 1.41 13.28
CA HIS A 225 10.11 2.51 12.83
C HIS A 225 8.62 2.22 13.06
N GLY A 226 8.14 1.06 12.60
CA GLY A 226 6.77 0.63 12.79
C GLY A 226 6.38 0.54 14.26
N LEU A 227 7.22 -0.07 15.09
CA LEU A 227 6.98 -0.21 16.52
C LEU A 227 6.90 1.15 17.21
N VAL A 228 7.87 2.04 16.98
CA VAL A 228 7.93 3.36 17.62
C VAL A 228 6.69 4.19 17.27
N PHE A 229 6.33 4.31 15.99
CA PHE A 229 5.17 5.13 15.59
C PHE A 229 3.84 4.50 16.03
N THR A 230 3.73 3.17 16.04
CA THR A 230 2.55 2.49 16.59
C THR A 230 2.39 2.77 18.08
N LEU A 231 3.47 2.69 18.86
CA LEU A 231 3.44 3.01 20.30
C LEU A 231 3.12 4.48 20.56
N ILE A 232 3.69 5.39 19.76
CA ILE A 232 3.36 6.82 19.85
C ILE A 232 1.87 7.04 19.58
N SER A 233 1.30 6.39 18.56
CA SER A 233 -0.14 6.49 18.28
C SER A 233 -1.02 5.91 19.38
N ILE A 234 -0.67 4.77 19.95
CA ILE A 234 -1.43 4.17 21.06
C ILE A 234 -1.40 5.07 22.30
N PHE A 235 -0.22 5.61 22.64
CA PHE A 235 0.00 6.41 23.84
C PHE A 235 0.06 7.91 23.56
N GLN A 236 -0.63 8.39 22.52
CA GLN A 236 -0.55 9.79 22.08
C GLN A 236 -1.14 10.77 23.09
N CYS A 237 -2.04 10.33 23.97
CA CYS A 237 -2.64 11.18 25.01
C CYS A 237 -2.65 10.50 26.38
N ARG A 238 -2.66 11.31 27.44
CA ARG A 238 -2.80 10.89 28.83
C ARG A 238 -3.97 11.65 29.48
N PRO A 239 -5.05 10.97 29.89
CA PRO A 239 -5.41 9.57 29.63
C PRO A 239 -5.75 9.31 28.14
N ILE A 240 -5.75 8.05 27.70
CA ILE A 240 -6.04 7.68 26.29
C ILE A 240 -7.42 8.17 25.84
N GLN A 241 -8.41 8.16 26.76
CA GLN A 241 -9.76 8.64 26.49
C GLN A 241 -9.81 10.11 26.05
N TYR A 242 -8.77 10.88 26.40
CA TYR A 242 -8.66 12.28 26.02
C TYR A 242 -8.60 12.50 24.51
N VAL A 243 -8.16 11.48 23.74
CA VAL A 243 -8.08 11.55 22.27
C VAL A 243 -9.42 11.96 21.65
N TRP A 244 -10.52 11.35 22.10
CA TRP A 244 -11.87 11.56 21.56
C TRP A 244 -12.77 12.44 22.44
N SER A 245 -12.30 12.87 23.62
CA SER A 245 -13.06 13.76 24.51
C SER A 245 -12.54 15.21 24.55
N GLN A 246 -11.31 15.47 24.11
CA GLN A 246 -10.69 16.80 24.16
C GLN A 246 -11.50 17.87 23.40
N TRP A 247 -12.14 17.48 22.29
CA TRP A 247 -12.90 18.40 21.46
C TRP A 247 -14.13 18.95 22.19
N ALA A 248 -14.68 18.21 23.16
CA ALA A 248 -15.83 18.64 23.96
C ALA A 248 -15.46 19.54 25.16
N GLY A 249 -14.19 19.99 25.25
CA GLY A 249 -13.74 20.83 26.37
C GLY A 249 -13.44 20.05 27.66
N ALA A 250 -13.23 18.73 27.57
CA ALA A 250 -12.78 17.94 28.71
C ALA A 250 -11.47 18.52 29.28
N SER A 251 -11.41 18.66 30.60
CA SER A 251 -10.22 19.15 31.32
C SER A 251 -9.43 18.00 31.94
N GLY A 252 -8.12 18.19 32.16
CA GLY A 252 -7.27 17.23 32.86
C GLY A 252 -6.55 16.20 31.99
N GLY A 253 -6.43 16.42 30.67
CA GLY A 253 -5.64 15.57 29.77
C GLY A 253 -4.65 16.37 28.93
N SER A 254 -3.61 15.68 28.44
CA SER A 254 -2.62 16.25 27.51
C SER A 254 -2.31 15.25 26.41
N CYS A 255 -2.16 15.75 25.18
CA CYS A 255 -1.79 14.98 23.99
C CYS A 255 -0.46 15.46 23.42
N ILE A 256 0.25 14.55 22.75
CA ILE A 256 1.37 14.89 21.87
C ILE A 256 0.79 15.57 20.62
N SER A 257 1.52 16.55 20.08
CA SER A 257 1.14 17.21 18.83
C SER A 257 1.15 16.21 17.67
N ILE A 258 -0.02 15.94 17.07
CA ILE A 258 -0.17 14.93 16.01
C ILE A 258 0.52 15.32 14.69
N ASN A 259 0.59 16.62 14.39
CA ASN A 259 1.19 17.14 13.15
C ASN A 259 2.68 16.78 13.03
N PRO A 260 3.57 17.10 13.98
CA PRO A 260 4.99 16.75 13.87
C PRO A 260 5.23 15.24 13.85
N VAL A 261 4.44 14.46 14.59
CA VAL A 261 4.51 12.99 14.56
C VAL A 261 4.18 12.47 13.16
N SER A 262 3.07 12.94 12.59
CA SER A 262 2.60 12.52 11.27
C SER A 262 3.54 12.96 10.15
N TRP A 263 4.11 14.16 10.22
CA TRP A 263 5.10 14.65 9.25
C TRP A 263 6.37 13.82 9.30
N SER A 264 6.89 13.57 10.50
CA SER A 264 8.12 12.77 10.69
C SER A 264 7.95 11.36 10.13
N SER A 265 6.84 10.69 10.46
CA SER A 265 6.58 9.34 9.95
C SER A 265 6.38 9.31 8.43
N SER A 266 5.69 10.30 7.87
CA SER A 266 5.43 10.35 6.42
C SER A 266 6.71 10.60 5.62
N VAL A 267 7.58 11.50 6.09
CA VAL A 267 8.88 11.74 5.46
C VAL A 267 9.76 10.49 5.54
N LEU A 268 9.83 9.84 6.71
CA LEU A 268 10.56 8.59 6.87
C LEU A 268 9.99 7.47 5.99
N SER A 269 8.66 7.40 5.85
CA SER A 269 7.99 6.45 4.96
C SER A 269 8.48 6.63 3.51
N VAL A 270 8.43 7.85 2.97
CA VAL A 270 8.88 8.16 1.61
C VAL A 270 10.37 7.85 1.42
N VAL A 271 11.21 8.21 2.39
CA VAL A 271 12.65 7.91 2.35
C VAL A 271 12.88 6.40 2.32
N LEU A 272 12.13 5.63 3.11
CA LEU A 272 12.22 4.17 3.11
C LEU A 272 11.77 3.57 1.77
N ASP A 273 10.74 4.11 1.13
CA ASP A 273 10.31 3.60 -0.18
C ASP A 273 11.39 3.82 -1.25
N LEU A 274 11.98 5.01 -1.28
CA LEU A 274 13.12 5.31 -2.16
C LEU A 274 14.33 4.43 -1.86
N TRP A 275 14.63 4.21 -0.58
CA TRP A 275 15.74 3.36 -0.15
C TRP A 275 15.53 1.90 -0.58
N ILE A 276 14.36 1.34 -0.32
CA ILE A 276 14.01 -0.03 -0.70
C ILE A 276 14.06 -0.20 -2.21
N LEU A 277 13.63 0.80 -3.00
CA LEU A 277 13.75 0.80 -4.46
C LEU A 277 15.20 0.90 -4.95
N ALA A 278 16.06 1.62 -4.23
CA ALA A 278 17.45 1.85 -4.64
C ALA A 278 18.32 0.58 -4.52
N ILE A 279 18.09 -0.24 -3.48
CA ILE A 279 18.87 -1.47 -3.24
C ILE A 279 18.89 -2.42 -4.46
N PRO A 280 17.75 -2.92 -4.97
CA PRO A 280 17.76 -3.83 -6.12
C PRO A 280 18.20 -3.11 -7.41
N SER A 281 17.94 -1.81 -7.53
CA SER A 281 18.30 -1.02 -8.70
C SER A 281 19.82 -0.84 -8.86
N TRP A 282 20.55 -0.79 -7.75
CA TRP A 282 22.00 -0.79 -7.77
C TRP A 282 22.55 -2.16 -8.21
N GLU A 283 22.04 -3.24 -7.63
CA GLU A 283 22.46 -4.61 -7.97
C GLU A 283 22.18 -4.94 -9.46
N LEU A 284 21.02 -4.53 -9.97
CA LEU A 284 20.63 -4.79 -11.36
C LEU A 284 21.51 -4.10 -12.40
N ARG A 285 22.15 -2.97 -12.06
CA ARG A 285 23.06 -2.29 -12.99
C ARG A 285 24.32 -3.10 -13.26
N HIS A 286 24.70 -3.98 -12.33
CA HIS A 286 25.87 -4.83 -12.47
C HIS A 286 25.55 -6.21 -13.08
N LEU A 287 24.27 -6.63 -13.11
CA LEU A 287 23.86 -7.96 -13.54
C LEU A 287 23.40 -7.99 -15.00
N GLN A 288 24.12 -8.71 -15.86
CA GLN A 288 23.75 -8.87 -17.29
C GLN A 288 22.59 -9.85 -17.49
N LEU A 289 21.36 -9.39 -17.24
CA LEU A 289 20.14 -10.16 -17.45
C LEU A 289 19.65 -10.05 -18.91
N HIS A 290 19.20 -11.18 -19.47
CA HIS A 290 18.49 -11.22 -20.76
C HIS A 290 17.23 -10.33 -20.72
N TRP A 291 16.89 -9.66 -21.82
CA TRP A 291 15.88 -8.59 -21.88
C TRP A 291 14.51 -8.99 -21.30
N LYS A 292 14.08 -10.25 -21.46
CA LYS A 292 12.83 -10.77 -20.89
C LYS A 292 12.83 -10.80 -19.35
N LYS A 293 13.95 -11.11 -18.72
CA LYS A 293 14.09 -11.04 -17.25
C LYS A 293 14.15 -9.58 -16.79
N LYS A 294 14.76 -8.70 -17.60
CA LYS A 294 14.84 -7.26 -17.36
C LYS A 294 13.46 -6.57 -17.34
N VAL A 295 12.53 -6.97 -18.20
CA VAL A 295 11.14 -6.45 -18.21
C VAL A 295 10.42 -6.75 -16.90
N GLY A 296 10.54 -7.98 -16.38
CA GLY A 296 9.90 -8.36 -15.12
C GLY A 296 10.36 -7.52 -13.93
N VAL A 297 11.67 -7.24 -13.85
CA VAL A 297 12.19 -6.36 -12.80
C VAL A 297 11.81 -4.90 -13.05
N GLY A 298 11.73 -4.47 -14.30
CA GLY A 298 11.21 -3.15 -14.68
C GLY A 298 9.78 -2.91 -14.17
N VAL A 299 8.89 -3.90 -14.31
CA VAL A 299 7.51 -3.80 -13.79
C VAL A 299 7.49 -3.65 -12.26
N MET A 300 8.34 -4.38 -11.54
CA MET A 300 8.44 -4.26 -10.08
C MET A 300 8.97 -2.89 -9.65
N PHE A 301 9.94 -2.34 -10.40
CA PHE A 301 10.45 -0.99 -10.16
C PHE A 301 9.36 0.07 -10.41
N CYS A 302 8.62 -0.03 -11.52
CA CYS A 302 7.50 0.87 -11.81
C CYS A 302 6.43 0.83 -10.71
N ALA A 303 6.07 -0.37 -10.25
CA ALA A 303 5.11 -0.53 -9.16
C ALA A 303 5.62 0.09 -7.85
N GLY A 304 6.89 -0.09 -7.51
CA GLY A 304 7.48 0.56 -6.35
C GLY A 304 7.49 2.09 -6.48
N THR A 305 7.83 2.64 -7.65
CA THR A 305 7.77 4.09 -7.88
C THR A 305 6.35 4.65 -7.73
N LEU A 306 5.33 3.89 -8.15
CA LEU A 306 3.92 4.26 -7.95
C LEU A 306 3.57 4.38 -6.46
N VAL A 307 4.01 3.41 -5.64
CA VAL A 307 3.81 3.45 -4.18
C VAL A 307 4.49 4.69 -3.58
N THR A 308 5.73 5.01 -3.99
CA THR A 308 6.41 6.22 -3.52
C THR A 308 5.66 7.50 -3.88
N VAL A 309 5.10 7.60 -5.09
CA VAL A 309 4.27 8.76 -5.49
C VAL A 309 3.05 8.87 -4.59
N ILE A 310 2.37 7.76 -4.30
CA ILE A 310 1.22 7.73 -3.39
C ILE A 310 1.61 8.22 -1.99
N SER A 311 2.77 7.79 -1.46
CA SER A 311 3.28 8.24 -0.15
C SER A 311 3.58 9.75 -0.12
N ILE A 312 4.05 10.33 -1.23
CA ILE A 312 4.26 11.79 -1.36
C ILE A 312 2.92 12.53 -1.37
N LEU A 313 1.92 12.04 -2.12
CA LEU A 313 0.58 12.64 -2.15
C LEU A 313 -0.12 12.57 -0.78
N ARG A 314 0.09 11.47 -0.05
CA ARG A 314 -0.33 11.35 1.35
C ARG A 314 0.33 12.41 2.22
N PHE A 315 1.65 12.59 2.12
CA PHE A 315 2.37 13.60 2.89
C PHE A 315 1.84 15.02 2.60
N GLN A 316 1.61 15.35 1.32
CA GLN A 316 1.00 16.63 0.94
C GLN A 316 -0.38 16.82 1.57
N SER A 317 -1.21 15.77 1.59
CA SER A 317 -2.54 15.81 2.20
C SER A 317 -2.47 16.08 3.70
N ILE A 318 -1.48 15.53 4.41
CA ILE A 318 -1.25 15.80 5.84
C ILE A 318 -0.82 17.25 6.08
N VAL A 319 0.00 17.82 5.20
CA VAL A 319 0.41 19.24 5.29
C VAL A 319 -0.78 20.18 5.08
N THR A 320 -1.68 19.85 4.16
CA THR A 320 -2.92 20.61 3.93
C THR A 320 -3.87 20.49 5.11
N PHE A 321 -4.08 19.27 5.62
CA PHE A 321 -4.94 18.99 6.77
C PHE A 321 -4.51 19.75 8.03
N ALA A 322 -3.21 19.87 8.27
CA ALA A 322 -2.67 20.59 9.43
C ALA A 322 -3.08 22.07 9.52
N LYS A 323 -3.58 22.66 8.43
CA LYS A 323 -4.02 24.07 8.35
C LYS A 323 -5.54 24.21 8.24
N SER A 324 -6.28 23.11 8.19
CA SER A 324 -7.72 23.14 7.90
C SER A 324 -8.57 23.30 9.16
N PRO A 325 -9.60 24.16 9.13
CA PRO A 325 -10.65 24.20 10.15
C PRO A 325 -11.69 23.07 10.00
N ASN A 326 -11.77 22.39 8.84
CA ASN A 326 -12.78 21.36 8.55
C ASN A 326 -12.19 19.94 8.57
N ILE A 327 -12.02 19.40 9.78
CA ILE A 327 -11.31 18.11 9.99
C ILE A 327 -11.94 16.92 9.24
N THR A 328 -13.27 16.78 9.25
CA THR A 328 -13.96 15.62 8.64
C THR A 328 -13.94 15.65 7.11
N TRP A 329 -13.90 16.87 6.55
CA TRP A 329 -13.78 17.09 5.12
C TRP A 329 -12.37 16.75 4.64
N ASP A 330 -11.34 17.36 5.22
CA ASP A 330 -9.96 17.24 4.72
C ASP A 330 -9.26 15.94 5.12
N TYR A 331 -9.74 15.25 6.16
CA TYR A 331 -9.23 13.92 6.50
C TYR A 331 -9.50 12.87 5.40
N PHE A 332 -10.51 13.10 4.54
CA PHE A 332 -10.81 12.24 3.41
C PHE A 332 -9.57 11.96 2.54
N ASP A 333 -8.80 12.99 2.19
CA ASP A 333 -7.67 12.82 1.27
C ASP A 333 -6.55 12.01 1.94
N ILE A 334 -6.29 12.25 3.23
CA ILE A 334 -5.34 11.44 4.02
C ILE A 334 -5.78 9.98 4.04
N SER A 335 -7.06 9.72 4.34
CA SER A 335 -7.60 8.36 4.42
C SER A 335 -7.53 7.65 3.06
N LEU A 336 -7.86 8.35 1.97
CA LEU A 336 -7.84 7.79 0.62
C LEU A 336 -6.42 7.40 0.20
N TRP A 337 -5.46 8.31 0.36
CA TRP A 337 -4.06 8.03 0.01
C TRP A 337 -3.43 6.98 0.92
N SER A 338 -3.81 6.92 2.20
CA SER A 338 -3.35 5.87 3.13
C SER A 338 -3.85 4.48 2.70
N MET A 339 -5.12 4.37 2.30
CA MET A 339 -5.66 3.12 1.75
C MET A 339 -4.98 2.73 0.44
N ALA A 340 -4.77 3.70 -0.45
CA ALA A 340 -4.05 3.48 -1.70
C ALA A 340 -2.61 3.01 -1.45
N GLU A 341 -1.89 3.62 -0.50
CA GLU A 341 -0.51 3.26 -0.15
C GLU A 341 -0.42 1.80 0.28
N ILE A 342 -1.29 1.38 1.20
CA ILE A 342 -1.29 0.01 1.74
C ILE A 342 -1.70 -0.99 0.65
N LEU A 343 -2.81 -0.76 -0.05
CA LEU A 343 -3.37 -1.72 -1.00
C LEU A 343 -2.53 -1.85 -2.29
N VAL A 344 -2.00 -0.74 -2.82
CA VAL A 344 -1.07 -0.77 -3.94
C VAL A 344 0.26 -1.40 -3.51
N GLY A 345 0.71 -1.14 -2.28
CA GLY A 345 1.85 -1.85 -1.68
C GLY A 345 1.65 -3.37 -1.66
N VAL A 346 0.49 -3.85 -1.20
CA VAL A 346 0.12 -5.28 -1.22
C VAL A 346 0.18 -5.83 -2.65
N ILE A 347 -0.43 -5.15 -3.61
CA ILE A 347 -0.38 -5.56 -5.03
C ILE A 347 1.08 -5.66 -5.50
N CYS A 348 1.90 -4.64 -5.20
CA CYS A 348 3.31 -4.60 -5.56
C CYS A 348 4.09 -5.80 -5.01
N THR A 349 3.87 -6.18 -3.75
CA THR A 349 4.52 -7.36 -3.16
C THR A 349 4.12 -8.68 -3.82
N CYS A 350 2.94 -8.76 -4.43
CA CYS A 350 2.42 -9.94 -5.12
C CYS A 350 2.88 -10.08 -6.59
N LEU A 351 3.34 -8.99 -7.22
CA LEU A 351 3.84 -8.98 -8.61
C LEU A 351 4.94 -10.02 -8.93
N PRO A 352 5.93 -10.30 -8.06
CA PRO A 352 6.94 -11.29 -8.40
C PRO A 352 6.38 -12.70 -8.56
N VAL A 353 5.39 -13.10 -7.74
CA VAL A 353 4.70 -14.39 -7.88
C VAL A 353 3.79 -14.37 -9.12
N PHE A 354 3.13 -13.25 -9.39
CA PHE A 354 2.36 -13.05 -10.62
C PHE A 354 3.19 -13.27 -11.88
N ARG A 355 4.43 -12.74 -11.89
CA ARG A 355 5.36 -12.95 -13.01
C ARG A 355 5.63 -14.43 -13.27
N LEU A 356 5.82 -15.23 -12.21
CA LEU A 356 6.03 -16.68 -12.35
C LEU A 356 4.81 -17.38 -12.92
N LEU A 357 3.60 -16.93 -12.55
CA LEU A 357 2.34 -17.42 -13.10
C LEU A 357 2.23 -17.11 -14.60
N VAL A 358 2.48 -15.87 -15.01
CA VAL A 358 2.37 -15.44 -16.42
C VAL A 358 3.32 -16.24 -17.32
N VAL A 359 4.57 -16.46 -16.88
CA VAL A 359 5.55 -17.25 -17.64
C VAL A 359 5.09 -18.71 -17.81
N ARG A 360 4.37 -19.28 -16.84
CA ARG A 360 3.88 -20.66 -16.88
C ARG A 360 2.61 -20.82 -17.71
N LEU A 361 1.69 -19.85 -17.67
CA LEU A 361 0.46 -19.88 -18.48
C LEU A 361 0.73 -19.56 -19.95
N PHE A 362 1.70 -18.69 -20.23
CA PHE A 362 2.05 -18.27 -21.58
C PHE A 362 3.51 -18.63 -21.88
N PRO A 363 3.82 -19.91 -22.19
CA PRO A 363 5.17 -20.34 -22.55
C PRO A 363 5.69 -19.63 -23.81
N ALA A 364 4.83 -19.06 -24.66
CA ALA A 364 5.22 -18.20 -25.78
C ALA A 364 5.87 -16.87 -25.33
N LEU A 365 5.56 -16.37 -24.13
CA LEU A 365 6.21 -15.21 -23.51
C LEU A 365 7.53 -15.61 -22.83
N SER A 366 7.64 -16.87 -22.37
CA SER A 366 8.91 -17.48 -21.99
C SER A 366 9.86 -17.45 -23.18
N GLY A 367 11.11 -17.09 -22.97
CA GLY A 367 12.12 -17.07 -24.04
C GLY A 367 12.52 -18.47 -24.44
N SER A 368 11.69 -19.18 -25.19
CA SER A 368 12.24 -20.26 -26.02
C SER A 368 13.03 -19.60 -27.15
N SER A 369 14.32 -19.39 -26.91
CA SER A 369 15.28 -19.53 -28.00
C SER A 369 15.19 -20.99 -28.43
N HIS A 370 14.25 -21.30 -29.32
CA HIS A 370 14.26 -22.55 -30.08
C HIS A 370 15.54 -22.49 -30.92
N HIS A 371 16.66 -22.88 -30.35
CA HIS A 371 17.77 -23.34 -31.15
C HIS A 371 17.29 -24.65 -31.75
N SER A 372 16.78 -24.56 -32.97
CA SER A 372 16.50 -25.69 -33.83
C SER A 372 17.82 -26.42 -34.09
N SER A 373 18.24 -27.26 -33.14
CA SER A 373 19.17 -28.34 -33.43
C SER A 373 18.45 -29.27 -34.40
N ARG A 374 18.65 -29.04 -35.69
CA ARG A 374 18.54 -30.07 -36.73
C ARG A 374 19.59 -31.14 -36.39
N GLY A 375 19.27 -31.97 -35.41
CA GLY A 375 20.00 -33.20 -35.13
C GLY A 375 19.63 -34.20 -36.21
N CYS A 376 20.61 -34.57 -37.03
CA CYS A 376 20.51 -35.56 -38.08
C CYS A 376 19.84 -36.83 -37.57
N GLN A 377 18.68 -37.15 -38.14
CA GLN A 377 18.04 -38.45 -38.00
C GLN A 377 18.86 -39.46 -38.83
N HIS A 378 19.82 -40.14 -38.21
CA HIS A 378 20.46 -41.29 -38.83
C HIS A 378 19.60 -42.52 -38.55
N GLN A 379 18.79 -42.87 -39.54
CA GLN A 379 18.00 -44.08 -39.60
C GLN A 379 18.94 -45.29 -39.66
N TYR A 380 19.07 -46.04 -38.57
CA TYR A 380 19.72 -47.34 -38.59
C TYR A 380 18.71 -48.39 -39.09
N GLN A 381 18.74 -48.63 -40.40
CA GLN A 381 18.10 -49.78 -41.02
C GLN A 381 18.97 -51.00 -40.72
N SER A 382 18.45 -51.92 -39.91
CA SER A 382 19.08 -53.23 -39.70
C SER A 382 18.97 -54.02 -41.01
N ASN A 383 20.11 -54.34 -41.63
CA ASN A 383 20.18 -55.46 -42.54
C ASN A 383 21.56 -56.12 -42.43
N GLY A 384 21.55 -57.40 -42.03
CA GLY A 384 22.76 -58.16 -41.79
C GLY A 384 23.50 -58.51 -43.08
N ARG A 385 24.83 -58.55 -42.99
CA ARG A 385 25.66 -59.55 -43.67
C ARG A 385 27.09 -59.50 -43.12
N PHE A 386 27.60 -60.70 -42.84
CA PHE A 386 29.00 -61.00 -42.54
C PHE A 386 29.96 -60.36 -43.55
N THR A 387 31.10 -59.85 -43.08
CA THR A 387 32.43 -60.10 -43.67
C THR A 387 33.53 -59.68 -42.68
N ASN A 388 34.52 -60.55 -42.51
CA ASN A 388 35.75 -60.29 -41.77
C ASN A 388 36.66 -59.37 -42.59
N VAL A 389 37.16 -58.27 -42.01
CA VAL A 389 38.37 -57.58 -42.50
C VAL A 389 39.14 -56.98 -41.32
N LEU A 390 40.46 -57.21 -41.34
CA LEU A 390 41.46 -56.71 -40.40
C LEU A 390 41.71 -55.19 -40.52
N ASP A 391 42.27 -54.67 -39.42
CA ASP A 391 43.34 -53.67 -39.34
C ASP A 391 43.00 -52.21 -38.99
N ARG A 392 43.38 -51.89 -37.75
CA ARG A 392 44.23 -50.77 -37.29
C ARG A 392 43.79 -49.34 -37.52
N SER A 393 43.24 -48.79 -36.44
CA SER A 393 42.94 -47.38 -36.19
C SER A 393 44.19 -46.54 -35.89
N HIS A 394 44.24 -45.35 -36.48
CA HIS A 394 44.84 -44.15 -35.86
C HIS A 394 43.71 -43.15 -35.63
N GLY A 395 43.49 -42.75 -34.37
CA GLY A 395 42.46 -41.80 -33.99
C GLY A 395 42.45 -41.60 -32.49
N THR A 396 43.20 -40.59 -32.05
CA THR A 396 43.48 -40.21 -30.66
C THR A 396 42.20 -39.73 -29.96
N SER A 397 41.80 -40.37 -28.86
CA SER A 397 40.83 -39.83 -27.90
C SER A 397 41.46 -39.75 -26.50
N ILE A 398 41.44 -38.54 -25.94
CA ILE A 398 41.94 -38.25 -24.59
C ILE A 398 40.86 -38.68 -23.60
N VAL A 399 41.12 -39.73 -22.83
CA VAL A 399 40.32 -40.14 -21.69
C VAL A 399 41.08 -39.72 -20.43
N ALA A 400 40.54 -38.75 -19.69
CA ALA A 400 41.05 -38.41 -18.37
C ALA A 400 40.62 -39.51 -17.38
N SER A 401 41.58 -40.32 -16.94
CA SER A 401 41.40 -41.34 -15.89
C SER A 401 42.19 -40.92 -14.66
N THR A 402 41.49 -40.61 -13.56
CA THR A 402 42.09 -40.36 -12.25
C THR A 402 42.53 -41.70 -11.66
N ARG A 403 43.85 -41.98 -11.66
CA ARG A 403 44.43 -43.12 -10.93
C ARG A 403 44.71 -42.73 -9.49
N LEU A 404 44.15 -43.47 -8.53
CA LEU A 404 44.66 -43.55 -7.17
C LEU A 404 45.85 -44.53 -7.14
N PRO A 405 46.88 -44.33 -6.28
CA PRO A 405 48.10 -45.15 -6.31
C PRO A 405 47.85 -46.56 -5.76
N ALA A 406 48.27 -47.58 -6.50
CA ALA A 406 48.23 -48.97 -6.07
C ALA A 406 49.40 -49.29 -5.13
N GLY A 407 49.08 -49.72 -3.91
CA GLY A 407 49.97 -50.48 -3.04
C GLY A 407 50.04 -51.94 -3.50
N ASN A 408 51.24 -52.49 -3.42
CA ASN A 408 51.71 -53.72 -4.07
C ASN A 408 51.23 -54.99 -3.33
N SER A 409 50.46 -55.89 -3.97
CA SER A 409 50.48 -57.35 -3.66
C SER A 409 49.58 -58.19 -4.58
N THR A 410 50.22 -59.11 -5.30
CA THR A 410 49.81 -60.49 -5.62
C THR A 410 48.42 -60.79 -6.20
N SER A 411 48.46 -61.21 -7.47
CA SER A 411 47.62 -62.21 -8.15
C SER A 411 46.56 -62.93 -7.29
N THR A 412 45.28 -62.72 -7.61
CA THR A 412 44.27 -63.79 -7.50
C THR A 412 43.19 -63.58 -8.56
N SER A 413 42.93 -64.66 -9.30
CA SER A 413 41.88 -64.82 -10.30
C SER A 413 40.50 -64.52 -9.70
N GLY A 414 39.74 -63.61 -10.32
CA GLY A 414 38.35 -63.35 -10.00
C GLY A 414 37.62 -62.71 -11.18
N GLN A 415 36.63 -63.39 -11.73
CA GLN A 415 35.67 -62.81 -12.67
C GLN A 415 34.90 -61.69 -11.96
N GLY A 416 35.25 -60.44 -12.28
CA GLY A 416 34.48 -59.27 -11.87
C GLY A 416 33.72 -58.70 -13.07
N ILE A 417 32.40 -58.53 -12.94
CA ILE A 417 31.58 -57.81 -13.92
C ILE A 417 31.87 -56.31 -13.77
N LEU A 418 32.41 -55.69 -14.81
CA LEU A 418 32.63 -54.24 -14.84
C LEU A 418 31.35 -53.54 -15.28
N LEU A 419 30.64 -52.91 -14.34
CA LEU A 419 29.44 -52.13 -14.63
C LEU A 419 29.83 -50.70 -15.03
N GLN A 420 29.68 -50.36 -16.31
CA GLN A 420 29.80 -49.00 -16.79
C GLN A 420 28.41 -48.36 -16.85
N LYS A 421 28.10 -47.48 -15.89
CA LYS A 421 26.89 -46.63 -15.94
C LYS A 421 27.23 -45.32 -16.64
N THR A 422 26.57 -45.06 -17.75
CA THR A 422 26.50 -43.75 -18.38
C THR A 422 25.19 -43.08 -17.98
N PHE A 423 25.28 -41.83 -17.54
CA PHE A 423 24.11 -41.01 -17.22
C PHE A 423 23.95 -39.96 -18.31
N GLU A 424 22.73 -39.79 -18.79
CA GLU A 424 22.35 -38.67 -19.65
C GLU A 424 21.91 -37.52 -18.74
N VAL A 425 22.70 -36.45 -18.71
CA VAL A 425 22.35 -35.23 -17.96
C VAL A 425 21.52 -34.34 -18.88
N GLN A 426 20.19 -34.37 -18.70
CA GLN A 426 19.30 -33.39 -19.30
C GLN A 426 19.24 -32.14 -18.42
N TYR A 427 19.80 -31.03 -18.89
CA TYR A 427 19.62 -29.73 -18.25
C TYR A 427 18.22 -29.21 -18.56
N GLY A 428 17.37 -29.15 -17.53
CA GLY A 428 16.10 -28.45 -17.57
C GLY A 428 16.27 -27.03 -17.03
N ASP A 429 15.60 -26.05 -17.64
CA ASP A 429 15.61 -24.63 -17.21
C ASP A 429 15.06 -24.36 -15.78
N GLY A 430 14.79 -25.43 -15.00
CA GLY A 430 14.38 -25.41 -13.59
C GLY A 430 15.50 -25.75 -12.60
N ASP A 431 16.71 -26.10 -13.06
CA ASP A 431 17.74 -26.69 -12.20
C ASP A 431 18.44 -25.69 -11.26
N GLU A 432 18.31 -24.37 -11.48
CA GLU A 432 18.85 -23.37 -10.55
C GLU A 432 18.12 -23.35 -9.18
N ILE A 433 16.86 -23.78 -9.12
CA ILE A 433 16.09 -23.80 -7.86
C ILE A 433 16.37 -25.08 -7.06
N SER A 434 16.66 -26.20 -7.76
CA SER A 434 17.01 -27.47 -7.11
C SER A 434 18.43 -27.45 -6.52
N LEU A 435 19.38 -26.81 -7.20
CA LEU A 435 20.77 -26.71 -6.73
C LEU A 435 20.91 -25.93 -5.41
N VAL A 436 20.00 -24.98 -5.14
CA VAL A 436 20.00 -24.22 -3.87
C VAL A 436 19.50 -25.08 -2.70
N TYR A 437 18.59 -26.03 -2.95
CA TYR A 437 18.08 -26.93 -1.90
C TYR A 437 19.08 -28.06 -1.61
N GLU A 438 19.72 -28.62 -2.65
CA GLU A 438 20.66 -29.74 -2.54
C GLU A 438 22.03 -29.36 -1.94
N MET A 439 22.48 -28.10 -2.06
CA MET A 439 23.70 -27.63 -1.38
C MET A 439 23.55 -27.49 0.15
N SER A 440 22.32 -27.44 0.69
CA SER A 440 22.07 -27.36 2.15
C SER A 440 22.34 -28.68 2.87
N ASP A 441 22.11 -29.81 2.20
CA ASP A 441 22.22 -31.16 2.77
C ASP A 441 23.65 -31.73 2.72
N LEU A 442 24.58 -31.03 2.06
CA LEU A 442 25.98 -31.43 1.90
C LEU A 442 26.94 -30.64 2.81
N SER A 443 26.51 -30.29 4.03
CA SER A 443 27.45 -29.98 5.11
C SER A 443 27.92 -31.27 5.78
N PRO A 444 29.21 -31.67 5.67
CA PRO A 444 29.68 -32.93 6.22
C PRO A 444 29.77 -32.86 7.75
N ALA A 445 28.88 -33.58 8.44
CA ALA A 445 29.07 -33.96 9.83
C ALA A 445 30.21 -34.99 9.93
N CYS A 446 31.44 -34.51 9.94
CA CYS A 446 32.60 -35.29 10.31
C CYS A 446 32.74 -35.26 11.84
N ASN A 447 32.23 -36.27 12.52
CA ASN A 447 32.64 -36.59 13.89
C ASN A 447 32.97 -38.08 13.97
N ALA A 448 34.27 -38.36 13.93
CA ALA A 448 34.85 -39.67 14.12
C ALA A 448 34.63 -40.12 15.58
N ARG A 449 33.98 -41.26 15.75
CA ARG A 449 33.93 -42.00 17.01
C ARG A 449 34.93 -43.15 16.87
N SER A 450 36.14 -42.95 17.36
CA SER A 450 37.14 -44.02 17.53
C SER A 450 37.00 -44.61 18.93
N LEU A 451 36.81 -45.93 19.02
CA LEU A 451 37.35 -46.84 20.03
C LEU A 451 36.98 -48.27 19.61
N PRO A 452 37.89 -49.23 19.82
CA PRO A 452 37.56 -50.31 20.75
C PRO A 452 38.13 -50.05 22.14
#